data_AF-A0A819TK88-F1
#
_entry.id   AF-A0A819TK88-F1
#
_cell.length_a   1.000
_cell.length_b   1.000
_cell.length_c   1.000
_cell.angle_alpha   90.00
_cell.angle_beta   90.00
_cell.angle_gamma   90.00
#
_symmetry.space_group_name_H-M   'P 1'
#
loop_
_entity.id
_entity.type
_entity.pdbx_description
1 polymer ?
#
loop_
_entity_poly.entity_id
_entity_poly.type
_entity_poly.pdbx_seq_one_letter_code
_entity_poly.pdbx_strand_id
1 'polypeptide(L)'
;MLMEVPTVIEQQCALIKDQETSSINDQLKTCLDNIVIELKQDKVKNNVATIQQIVSSVSIRLKNDRTFCEAKLLDHQLFLLIRDYYLDILCRWRTGAVLDSMSGQVFTQIAILFAELCFQAVDTEVDQLKKLLTHASFINEIRACLKDIATNGKHLQDQQIEAIDYTIRAIHYLEKGRTDIQKITMLSELLDSIVNCVCSSYFVSMFKHITELEKLNEGQTFLLDTCTNYISWHDAGRYNDTCVAVRTTLLNTFTCWFQNQLLSFHKLSKVAIKVIGQLCITLIGGNASDEEIFSQPIREDYCKMIDQISSILNTIINCETIDEITKVFIRVLAQNLYSLTMTNDLRTYIKTKHMIPLLLKITNIEDETIQFHIYRVLASIMTEEDLKTLTNSTKIANVFLGFLINLIDDSSMIPRFHNLLRSLKSKLNFDLLRQKQ
;
A
#
# COMPACT_ATOMS: atom_id res chain seq x y z
N MET A 1 27.56 -9.09 45.90
CA MET A 1 26.97 -9.26 44.56
C MET A 1 25.87 -10.30 44.69
N LEU A 2 24.62 -9.86 44.87
CA LEU A 2 23.47 -10.76 44.75
C LEU A 2 23.11 -10.74 43.26
N MET A 3 23.22 -11.89 42.59
CA MET A 3 22.66 -12.04 41.25
C MET A 3 21.15 -11.93 41.41
N GLU A 4 20.53 -10.91 40.80
CA GLU A 4 19.08 -10.83 40.73
C GLU A 4 18.57 -12.08 40.00
N VAL A 5 17.67 -12.81 40.64
CA VAL A 5 17.04 -13.99 40.06
C VAL A 5 16.16 -13.50 38.90
N PRO A 6 16.37 -14.00 37.67
CA PRO A 6 15.56 -13.59 36.53
C PRO A 6 14.09 -13.82 36.83
N THR A 7 13.24 -12.84 36.54
CA THR A 7 11.79 -12.99 36.73
C THR A 7 11.28 -14.19 35.92
N VAL A 8 10.17 -14.81 36.36
CA VAL A 8 9.57 -15.96 35.63
C VAL A 8 9.38 -15.62 34.15
N ILE A 9 8.95 -14.38 33.84
CA ILE A 9 8.79 -13.90 32.47
C ILE A 9 10.12 -13.86 31.72
N GLU A 10 11.21 -13.40 32.34
CA GLU A 10 12.53 -13.42 31.69
C GLU A 10 12.97 -14.83 31.31
N GLN A 11 12.76 -15.79 32.20
CA GLN A 11 13.09 -17.19 31.97
C GLN A 11 12.26 -17.77 30.81
N GLN A 12 10.94 -17.56 30.83
CA GLN A 12 10.07 -18.03 29.73
C GLN A 12 10.41 -17.35 28.40
N CYS A 13 10.73 -16.06 28.42
CA CYS A 13 11.10 -15.31 27.23
C CYS A 13 12.43 -15.78 26.62
N ALA A 14 13.39 -16.21 27.43
CA ALA A 14 14.63 -16.83 26.96
C ALA A 14 14.34 -18.20 26.30
N LEU A 15 13.51 -19.03 26.94
CA LEU A 15 13.11 -20.32 26.39
C LEU A 15 12.40 -20.20 25.03
N ILE A 16 11.55 -19.18 24.84
CA ILE A 16 10.89 -18.91 23.55
C ILE A 16 11.92 -18.59 22.45
N LYS A 17 13.03 -17.93 22.78
CA LYS A 17 14.07 -17.57 21.79
C LYS A 17 14.95 -18.77 21.43
N ASP A 18 15.27 -19.62 22.40
CA ASP A 18 16.34 -20.63 22.29
C ASP A 18 15.84 -22.04 21.90
N GLN A 19 14.53 -22.27 21.77
CA GLN A 19 13.97 -23.59 21.46
C GLN A 19 14.24 -24.06 20.00
N GLU A 20 14.90 -25.21 19.85
CA GLU A 20 15.12 -25.90 18.56
C GLU A 20 13.83 -26.57 18.02
N THR A 21 13.77 -26.74 16.70
CA THR A 21 12.55 -26.87 15.90
C THR A 21 11.81 -28.22 15.98
N SER A 22 12.13 -29.13 16.91
CA SER A 22 11.71 -30.55 16.82
C SER A 22 10.79 -31.10 17.93
N SER A 23 10.46 -30.33 19.00
CA SER A 23 9.45 -30.74 20.02
C SER A 23 8.55 -29.60 20.52
N ILE A 24 8.13 -28.72 19.61
CA ILE A 24 7.91 -27.28 19.90
C ILE A 24 6.57 -26.94 20.58
N ASN A 25 5.44 -27.51 20.17
CA ASN A 25 4.14 -26.83 20.41
C ASN A 25 3.69 -26.82 21.87
N ASP A 26 3.78 -27.95 22.57
CA ASP A 26 3.32 -28.06 23.96
C ASP A 26 4.25 -27.30 24.94
N GLN A 27 5.55 -27.30 24.67
CA GLN A 27 6.53 -26.56 25.47
C GLN A 27 6.40 -25.06 25.26
N LEU A 28 6.25 -24.63 24.01
CA LEU A 28 6.00 -23.23 23.68
C LEU A 28 4.69 -22.76 24.31
N LYS A 29 3.61 -23.52 24.18
CA LYS A 29 2.33 -23.25 24.85
C LYS A 29 2.49 -23.10 26.36
N THR A 30 3.20 -24.03 27.01
CA THR A 30 3.49 -23.95 28.44
C THR A 30 4.25 -22.66 28.81
N CYS A 31 5.21 -22.24 27.99
CA CYS A 31 5.93 -20.98 28.20
C CYS A 31 4.97 -19.78 28.12
N LEU A 32 4.07 -19.76 27.12
CA LEU A 32 3.08 -18.70 26.97
C LEU A 32 2.06 -18.70 28.12
N ASP A 33 1.61 -19.88 28.57
CA ASP A 33 0.68 -20.04 29.70
C ASP A 33 1.28 -19.47 31.00
N ASN A 34 2.56 -19.77 31.27
CA ASN A 34 3.29 -19.22 32.42
C ASN A 34 3.40 -17.69 32.35
N ILE A 35 3.68 -17.13 31.16
CA ILE A 35 3.68 -15.68 30.95
C ILE A 35 2.30 -15.09 31.23
N VAL A 36 1.22 -15.73 30.76
CA VAL A 36 -0.15 -15.25 31.00
C VAL A 36 -0.52 -15.25 32.48
N ILE A 37 -0.09 -16.26 33.25
CA ILE A 37 -0.32 -16.33 34.71
C ILE A 37 0.33 -15.12 35.39
N GLU A 38 1.57 -14.80 35.03
CA GLU A 38 2.29 -13.66 35.59
C GLU A 38 1.68 -12.32 35.14
N LEU A 39 1.30 -12.17 33.87
CA LEU A 39 0.65 -10.95 33.36
C LEU A 39 -0.73 -10.68 33.98
N LYS A 40 -1.42 -11.69 34.50
CA LYS A 40 -2.69 -11.50 35.23
C LYS A 40 -2.49 -10.88 36.61
N GLN A 41 -1.25 -10.78 37.10
CA GLN A 41 -0.94 -10.07 38.34
C GLN A 41 -0.83 -8.56 38.04
N ASP A 42 -1.68 -7.74 38.66
CA ASP A 42 -1.87 -6.30 38.33
C ASP A 42 -0.59 -5.45 38.27
N LYS A 43 0.45 -5.80 39.05
CA LYS A 43 1.75 -5.08 39.04
C LYS A 43 2.59 -5.34 37.79
N VAL A 44 2.36 -6.45 37.10
CA VAL A 44 3.17 -6.93 35.96
C VAL A 44 2.50 -6.55 34.63
N LYS A 45 1.17 -6.53 34.60
CA LYS A 45 0.35 -6.23 33.40
C LYS A 45 0.66 -4.87 32.75
N ASN A 46 1.05 -3.88 33.56
CA ASN A 46 1.32 -2.52 33.10
C ASN A 46 2.82 -2.22 32.98
N ASN A 47 3.69 -3.20 33.18
CA ASN A 47 5.14 -3.01 33.08
C ASN A 47 5.57 -3.05 31.61
N VAL A 48 5.91 -1.88 31.07
CA VAL A 48 6.36 -1.69 29.68
C VAL A 48 7.56 -2.58 29.35
N ALA A 49 8.51 -2.75 30.29
CA ALA A 49 9.71 -3.59 30.11
C ALA A 49 9.35 -5.06 29.91
N THR A 50 8.41 -5.54 30.72
CA THR A 50 7.90 -6.91 30.63
C THR A 50 7.22 -7.15 29.29
N ILE A 51 6.35 -6.24 28.84
CA ILE A 51 5.68 -6.36 27.54
C ILE A 51 6.69 -6.31 26.39
N GLN A 52 7.67 -5.39 26.45
CA GLN A 52 8.73 -5.30 25.45
C GLN A 52 9.49 -6.61 25.30
N GLN A 53 9.84 -7.25 26.42
CA GLN A 53 10.57 -8.50 26.41
C GLN A 53 9.76 -9.62 25.78
N ILE A 54 8.48 -9.73 26.14
CA ILE A 54 7.56 -10.73 25.58
C ILE A 54 7.42 -10.55 24.06
N VAL A 55 7.11 -9.33 23.62
CA VAL A 55 6.92 -9.00 22.19
C VAL A 55 8.20 -9.29 21.41
N SER A 56 9.36 -8.89 21.93
CA SER A 56 10.65 -9.15 21.30
C SER A 56 10.95 -10.64 21.17
N SER A 57 10.69 -11.43 22.21
CA SER A 57 10.87 -12.89 22.17
C SER A 57 9.97 -13.56 21.15
N VAL A 58 8.68 -13.20 21.13
CA VAL A 58 7.71 -13.76 20.18
C VAL A 58 8.07 -13.37 18.74
N SER A 59 8.43 -12.10 18.49
CA SER A 59 8.84 -11.64 17.15
C SER A 59 10.11 -12.34 16.65
N ILE A 60 11.11 -12.56 17.52
CA ILE A 60 12.31 -13.33 17.15
C ILE A 60 11.93 -14.76 16.76
N ARG A 61 11.06 -15.40 17.55
CA ARG A 61 10.60 -16.76 17.24
C ARG A 61 9.87 -16.82 15.90
N LEU A 62 8.94 -15.90 15.66
CA LEU A 62 8.18 -15.80 14.41
C LEU A 62 9.09 -15.62 13.18
N LYS A 63 10.19 -14.88 13.31
CA LYS A 63 11.15 -14.67 12.20
C LYS A 63 11.99 -15.92 11.89
N ASN A 64 12.35 -16.68 12.92
CA ASN A 64 13.24 -17.82 12.78
C ASN A 64 12.50 -19.12 12.44
N ASP A 65 11.19 -19.19 12.68
CA ASP A 65 10.40 -20.39 12.51
C ASP A 65 9.00 -20.11 11.94
N ARG A 66 8.81 -20.47 10.66
CA ARG A 66 7.51 -20.35 9.98
C ARG A 66 6.44 -21.28 10.55
N THR A 67 6.82 -22.32 11.31
CA THR A 67 5.88 -23.25 11.94
C THR A 67 5.23 -22.68 13.22
N PHE A 68 5.65 -21.49 13.69
CA PHE A 68 5.03 -20.83 14.83
C PHE A 68 3.53 -20.60 14.64
N CYS A 69 3.12 -20.24 13.43
CA CYS A 69 1.72 -20.10 13.08
C CYS A 69 1.04 -21.48 12.97
N GLU A 70 1.71 -22.45 12.32
CA GLU A 70 1.23 -23.84 12.15
C GLU A 70 0.95 -24.55 13.49
N ALA A 71 1.61 -24.12 14.56
CA ALA A 71 1.42 -24.56 15.93
C ALA A 71 0.04 -24.21 16.53
N LYS A 72 -0.82 -23.50 15.80
CA LYS A 72 -2.16 -23.04 16.23
C LYS A 72 -2.16 -22.18 17.49
N LEU A 73 -1.04 -21.54 17.82
CA LEU A 73 -0.90 -20.74 19.03
C LEU A 73 -1.58 -19.36 18.94
N LEU A 74 -2.14 -18.99 17.80
CA LEU A 74 -2.79 -17.70 17.59
C LEU A 74 -4.11 -17.55 18.36
N ASP A 75 -4.70 -18.64 18.85
CA ASP A 75 -5.84 -18.60 19.78
C ASP A 75 -5.42 -18.38 21.25
N HIS A 76 -4.11 -18.33 21.53
CA HIS A 76 -3.59 -18.24 22.88
C HIS A 76 -3.95 -16.90 23.55
N GLN A 77 -4.31 -16.96 24.84
CA GLN A 77 -4.76 -15.79 25.62
C GLN A 77 -3.74 -14.64 25.65
N LEU A 78 -2.45 -14.95 25.48
CA LEU A 78 -1.38 -13.96 25.41
C LEU A 78 -1.63 -12.89 24.34
N PHE A 79 -2.06 -13.28 23.14
CA PHE A 79 -2.28 -12.33 22.05
C PHE A 79 -3.44 -11.38 22.35
N LEU A 80 -4.47 -11.84 23.06
CA LEU A 80 -5.56 -10.99 23.54
C LEU A 80 -5.04 -9.97 24.57
N LEU A 81 -4.18 -10.40 25.51
CA LEU A 81 -3.58 -9.48 26.50
C LEU A 81 -2.69 -8.43 25.84
N ILE A 82 -1.88 -8.82 24.84
CA ILE A 82 -1.04 -7.91 24.07
C ILE A 82 -1.90 -6.91 23.29
N ARG A 83 -2.99 -7.35 22.65
CA ARG A 83 -3.93 -6.47 21.95
C ARG A 83 -4.59 -5.48 22.91
N ASP A 84 -5.04 -5.94 24.07
CA ASP A 84 -5.70 -5.08 25.05
C ASP A 84 -4.73 -4.03 25.62
N TYR A 85 -3.46 -4.40 25.82
CA TYR A 85 -2.39 -3.47 26.19
C TYR A 85 -2.12 -2.44 25.08
N TYR A 86 -2.03 -2.87 23.82
CA TYR A 86 -1.92 -1.95 22.69
C TYR A 86 -3.11 -0.99 22.59
N LEU A 87 -4.32 -1.48 22.84
CA LEU A 87 -5.54 -0.66 22.82
C LEU A 87 -5.53 0.41 23.91
N ASP A 88 -5.03 0.09 25.11
CA ASP A 88 -4.84 1.08 26.18
C ASP A 88 -3.85 2.18 25.76
N ILE A 89 -2.71 1.79 25.19
CA ILE A 89 -1.72 2.76 24.70
C ILE A 89 -2.31 3.63 23.57
N LEU A 90 -3.00 3.01 22.61
CA LEU A 90 -3.66 3.71 21.50
C LEU A 90 -4.64 4.75 22.03
N CYS A 91 -5.49 4.38 22.98
CA CYS A 91 -6.48 5.29 23.58
C CYS A 91 -5.81 6.46 24.30
N ARG A 92 -4.78 6.19 25.11
CA ARG A 92 -4.01 7.22 25.82
C ARG A 92 -3.32 8.17 24.84
N TRP A 93 -2.62 7.63 23.85
CA TRP A 93 -1.92 8.42 22.84
C TRP A 93 -2.90 9.27 22.03
N ARG A 94 -3.97 8.66 21.50
CA ARG A 94 -5.02 9.36 20.75
C ARG A 94 -5.66 10.47 21.58
N THR A 95 -5.85 10.29 22.89
CA THR A 95 -6.42 11.33 23.76
C THR A 95 -5.43 12.43 24.14
N GLY A 96 -4.17 12.34 23.69
CA GLY A 96 -3.15 13.39 23.81
C GLY A 96 -2.07 13.11 24.85
N ALA A 97 -2.00 11.89 25.40
CA ALA A 97 -0.90 11.52 26.28
C ALA A 97 0.42 11.45 25.49
N VAL A 98 1.46 12.10 26.00
CA VAL A 98 2.83 11.94 25.51
C VAL A 98 3.35 10.59 26.00
N LEU A 99 3.66 9.70 25.08
CA LEU A 99 4.29 8.43 25.42
C LEU A 99 5.79 8.65 25.68
N ASP A 100 6.32 8.06 26.75
CA ASP A 100 7.77 7.99 26.93
C ASP A 100 8.42 7.11 25.83
N SER A 101 9.75 7.20 25.71
CA SER A 101 10.49 6.49 24.66
C SER A 101 10.25 4.98 24.66
N MET A 102 10.06 4.37 25.83
CA MET A 102 9.90 2.92 25.95
C MET A 102 8.47 2.51 25.58
N SER A 103 7.48 3.23 26.10
CA SER A 103 6.07 3.05 25.79
C SER A 103 5.81 3.24 24.28
N GLY A 104 6.43 4.27 23.67
CA GLY A 104 6.36 4.50 22.24
C GLY A 104 6.98 3.38 21.41
N GLN A 105 8.14 2.84 21.82
CA GLN A 105 8.77 1.69 21.16
C GLN A 105 7.91 0.43 21.25
N VAL A 106 7.39 0.11 22.43
CA VAL A 106 6.52 -1.06 22.65
C VAL A 106 5.24 -0.95 21.83
N PHE A 107 4.65 0.24 21.75
CA PHE A 107 3.47 0.49 20.93
C PHE A 107 3.68 0.09 19.46
N THR A 108 4.76 0.58 18.85
CA THR A 108 5.12 0.24 17.47
C THR A 108 5.49 -1.25 17.31
N GLN A 109 6.24 -1.83 18.25
CA GLN A 109 6.64 -3.24 18.18
C GLN A 109 5.45 -4.20 18.22
N ILE A 110 4.42 -3.90 19.01
CA ILE A 110 3.19 -4.70 19.04
C ILE A 110 2.47 -4.62 17.68
N ALA A 111 2.36 -3.43 17.09
CA ALA A 111 1.75 -3.26 15.76
C ALA A 111 2.52 -4.03 14.68
N ILE A 112 3.86 -4.00 14.71
CA ILE A 112 4.73 -4.78 13.82
C ILE A 112 4.47 -6.28 13.99
N LEU A 113 4.41 -6.78 15.23
CA LEU A 113 4.11 -8.18 15.51
C LEU A 113 2.78 -8.59 14.87
N PHE A 114 1.71 -7.80 15.02
CA PHE A 114 0.43 -8.11 14.37
C PHE A 114 0.51 -8.10 12.85
N ALA A 115 1.25 -7.16 12.26
CA ALA A 115 1.46 -7.12 10.82
C ALA A 115 2.23 -8.36 10.31
N GLU A 116 3.28 -8.79 11.03
CA GLU A 116 4.06 -9.99 10.72
C GLU A 116 3.20 -11.26 10.82
N LEU A 117 2.37 -11.38 11.87
CA LEU A 117 1.44 -12.49 12.04
C LEU A 117 0.45 -12.59 10.87
N CYS A 118 -0.18 -11.48 10.47
CA CYS A 118 -1.11 -11.48 9.35
C CYS A 118 -0.45 -11.73 8.00
N PHE A 119 0.79 -11.25 7.81
CA PHE A 119 1.54 -11.48 6.58
C PHE A 119 1.91 -12.96 6.39
N GLN A 120 2.21 -13.68 7.47
CA GLN A 120 2.63 -15.09 7.42
C GLN A 120 1.47 -16.08 7.53
N ALA A 121 0.26 -15.62 7.83
CA ALA A 121 -0.88 -16.49 8.12
C ALA A 121 -1.31 -17.37 6.94
N VAL A 122 -1.49 -18.66 7.19
CA VAL A 122 -2.13 -19.60 6.27
C VAL A 122 -3.65 -19.70 6.53
N ASP A 123 -4.41 -20.25 5.60
CA ASP A 123 -5.89 -20.23 5.68
C ASP A 123 -6.48 -20.82 6.97
N THR A 124 -5.80 -21.79 7.60
CA THR A 124 -6.24 -22.43 8.85
C THR A 124 -6.18 -21.53 10.10
N GLU A 125 -5.54 -20.37 9.99
CA GLU A 125 -5.25 -19.44 11.10
C GLU A 125 -6.05 -18.13 11.02
N VAL A 126 -6.72 -17.93 9.89
CA VAL A 126 -7.40 -16.69 9.53
C VAL A 126 -8.50 -16.37 10.52
N ASP A 127 -9.24 -17.37 11.00
CA ASP A 127 -10.34 -17.17 11.95
C ASP A 127 -9.85 -16.65 13.31
N GLN A 128 -8.70 -17.10 13.78
CA GLN A 128 -8.09 -16.63 15.03
C GLN A 128 -7.63 -15.17 14.88
N LEU A 129 -6.93 -14.84 13.79
CA LEU A 129 -6.46 -13.48 13.53
C LEU A 129 -7.62 -12.51 13.28
N LYS A 130 -8.69 -12.98 12.64
CA LYS A 130 -9.96 -12.25 12.52
C LYS A 130 -10.53 -11.91 13.90
N LYS A 131 -10.67 -12.88 14.80
CA LYS A 131 -11.14 -12.61 16.18
C LYS A 131 -10.24 -11.62 16.93
N LEU A 132 -8.93 -11.67 16.69
CA LEU A 132 -7.97 -10.78 17.32
C LEU A 132 -8.12 -9.34 16.82
N LEU A 133 -8.07 -9.13 15.50
CA LEU A 133 -7.90 -7.81 14.87
C LEU A 133 -9.20 -7.16 14.41
N THR A 134 -10.28 -7.92 14.22
CA THR A 134 -11.58 -7.34 13.83
C THR A 134 -12.52 -7.20 15.03
N HIS A 135 -12.00 -7.20 16.26
CA HIS A 135 -12.78 -6.95 17.45
C HIS A 135 -13.32 -5.51 17.47
N ALA A 136 -14.58 -5.34 17.86
CA ALA A 136 -15.28 -4.08 17.66
C ALA A 136 -14.63 -2.89 18.37
N SER A 137 -14.20 -3.06 19.63
CA SER A 137 -13.51 -2.00 20.38
C SER A 137 -12.20 -1.57 19.71
N PHE A 138 -11.46 -2.51 19.14
CA PHE A 138 -10.17 -2.27 18.51
C PHE A 138 -10.34 -1.47 17.21
N ILE A 139 -11.22 -1.93 16.32
CA ILE A 139 -11.50 -1.24 15.06
C ILE A 139 -12.11 0.14 15.30
N ASN A 140 -13.00 0.30 16.29
CA ASN A 140 -13.61 1.59 16.59
C ASN A 140 -12.59 2.60 17.12
N GLU A 141 -11.62 2.18 17.92
CA GLU A 141 -10.57 3.08 18.41
C GLU A 141 -9.63 3.52 17.28
N ILE A 142 -9.27 2.60 16.37
CA ILE A 142 -8.50 2.94 15.17
C ILE A 142 -9.27 3.96 14.33
N ARG A 143 -10.57 3.74 14.11
CA ARG A 143 -11.42 4.69 13.37
C ARG A 143 -11.51 6.05 14.05
N ALA A 144 -11.62 6.09 15.37
CA ALA A 144 -11.59 7.34 16.12
C ALA A 144 -10.26 8.08 15.92
N CYS A 145 -9.14 7.37 15.93
CA CYS A 145 -7.82 7.93 15.63
C CYS A 145 -7.74 8.50 14.21
N LEU A 146 -8.20 7.75 13.20
CA LEU A 146 -8.25 8.20 11.80
C LEU A 146 -9.15 9.43 11.63
N LYS A 147 -10.28 9.49 12.33
CA LYS A 147 -11.16 10.66 12.33
C LYS A 147 -10.46 11.89 12.92
N ASP A 148 -9.73 11.75 14.01
CA ASP A 148 -8.96 12.84 14.63
C ASP A 148 -7.83 13.33 13.69
N ILE A 149 -7.17 12.41 12.98
CA ILE A 149 -6.18 12.73 11.93
C ILE A 149 -6.85 13.52 10.79
N ALA A 150 -7.96 13.01 10.24
CA ALA A 150 -8.64 13.63 9.11
C ALA A 150 -9.20 15.03 9.44
N THR A 151 -9.71 15.22 10.66
CA THR A 151 -10.37 16.47 11.07
C THR A 151 -9.40 17.52 11.58
N ASN A 152 -8.37 17.10 12.33
CA ASN A 152 -7.51 18.00 13.10
C ASN A 152 -6.01 17.82 12.82
N GLY A 153 -5.62 16.91 11.91
CA GLY A 153 -4.21 16.62 11.63
C GLY A 153 -3.45 16.03 12.81
N LYS A 154 -4.19 15.52 13.82
CA LYS A 154 -3.62 15.07 15.09
C LYS A 154 -2.61 13.96 14.82
N HIS A 155 -1.50 13.95 15.56
CA HIS A 155 -0.48 12.91 15.53
C HIS A 155 0.32 12.72 14.22
N LEU A 156 0.05 13.49 13.16
CA LEU A 156 0.79 13.37 11.89
C LEU A 156 2.28 13.73 11.99
N GLN A 157 2.69 14.40 13.07
CA GLN A 157 4.09 14.74 13.36
C GLN A 157 4.70 13.84 14.44
N ASP A 158 3.92 12.94 15.03
CA ASP A 158 4.38 12.03 16.06
C ASP A 158 4.99 10.79 15.40
N GLN A 159 6.15 10.32 15.89
CA GLN A 159 6.76 9.08 15.39
C GLN A 159 5.84 7.86 15.61
N GLN A 160 5.01 7.91 16.66
CA GLN A 160 4.10 6.83 17.04
C GLN A 160 2.97 6.58 16.02
N ILE A 161 2.78 7.45 15.03
CA ILE A 161 1.88 7.17 13.89
C ILE A 161 2.30 5.91 13.12
N GLU A 162 3.56 5.51 13.21
CA GLU A 162 4.08 4.25 12.67
C GLU A 162 3.33 3.02 13.24
N ALA A 163 2.89 3.05 14.50
CA ALA A 163 2.08 1.97 15.06
C ALA A 163 0.70 1.86 14.37
N ILE A 164 0.10 2.99 14.00
CA ILE A 164 -1.15 3.02 13.22
C ILE A 164 -0.91 2.50 11.81
N ASP A 165 0.19 2.90 11.18
CA ASP A 165 0.61 2.38 9.89
C ASP A 165 0.66 0.84 9.88
N TYR A 166 1.45 0.24 10.77
CA TYR A 166 1.55 -1.23 10.85
C TYR A 166 0.23 -1.90 11.19
N THR A 167 -0.63 -1.28 12.01
CA THR A 167 -1.94 -1.83 12.33
C THR A 167 -2.86 -1.88 11.11
N ILE A 168 -2.89 -0.83 10.29
CA ILE A 168 -3.66 -0.84 9.03
C ILE A 168 -3.08 -1.86 8.05
N ARG A 169 -1.75 -2.01 7.98
CA ARG A 169 -1.12 -3.07 7.16
C ARG A 169 -1.50 -4.47 7.62
N ALA A 170 -1.57 -4.72 8.93
CA ALA A 170 -2.02 -6.00 9.48
C ALA A 170 -3.44 -6.34 9.03
N ILE A 171 -4.37 -5.39 9.16
CA ILE A 171 -5.76 -5.53 8.70
C ILE A 171 -5.80 -5.77 7.18
N HIS A 172 -5.02 -5.01 6.42
CA HIS A 172 -4.92 -5.19 4.97
C HIS A 172 -4.45 -6.61 4.58
N TYR A 173 -3.40 -7.12 5.22
CA TYR A 173 -2.90 -8.49 4.98
C TYR A 173 -3.92 -9.55 5.36
N LEU A 174 -4.70 -9.32 6.42
CA LEU A 174 -5.80 -10.20 6.80
C LEU A 174 -6.89 -10.24 5.72
N GLU A 175 -7.27 -9.10 5.16
CA GLU A 175 -8.31 -9.01 4.11
C GLU A 175 -7.85 -9.50 2.72
N LYS A 176 -6.54 -9.45 2.45
CA LYS A 176 -5.97 -9.68 1.12
C LYS A 176 -6.33 -11.08 0.60
N GLY A 177 -7.10 -11.12 -0.47
CA GLY A 177 -7.55 -12.36 -1.13
C GLY A 177 -8.73 -13.07 -0.46
N ARG A 178 -9.32 -12.51 0.61
CA ARG A 178 -10.34 -13.17 1.45
C ARG A 178 -11.68 -12.42 1.45
N THR A 179 -12.60 -12.86 0.59
CA THR A 179 -13.86 -12.14 0.32
C THR A 179 -14.85 -12.15 1.49
N ASP A 180 -14.81 -13.15 2.37
CA ASP A 180 -15.67 -13.24 3.56
C ASP A 180 -15.30 -12.19 4.61
N ILE A 181 -14.00 -11.90 4.77
CA ILE A 181 -13.50 -10.88 5.69
C ILE A 181 -13.82 -9.49 5.16
N GLN A 182 -13.62 -9.25 3.87
CA GLN A 182 -13.93 -7.96 3.25
C GLN A 182 -15.39 -7.55 3.53
N LYS A 183 -16.33 -8.49 3.54
CA LYS A 183 -17.76 -8.23 3.79
C LYS A 183 -18.10 -7.81 5.23
N ILE A 184 -17.14 -7.82 6.15
CA ILE A 184 -17.36 -7.33 7.52
C ILE A 184 -17.65 -5.83 7.49
N THR A 185 -18.83 -5.43 7.97
CA THR A 185 -19.30 -4.04 7.95
C THR A 185 -18.30 -3.07 8.58
N MET A 186 -17.69 -3.45 9.71
CA MET A 186 -16.72 -2.61 10.41
C MET A 186 -15.47 -2.29 9.59
N LEU A 187 -15.04 -3.19 8.70
CA LEU A 187 -13.89 -2.98 7.83
C LEU A 187 -14.24 -2.04 6.66
N SER A 188 -15.49 -2.06 6.21
CA SER A 188 -16.02 -1.03 5.30
C SER A 188 -15.98 0.36 5.95
N GLU A 189 -16.42 0.46 7.20
CA GLU A 189 -16.40 1.73 7.93
C GLU A 189 -14.98 2.21 8.28
N LEU A 190 -14.03 1.28 8.40
CA LEU A 190 -12.61 1.60 8.51
C LEU A 190 -12.08 2.19 7.19
N LEU A 191 -12.42 1.58 6.05
CA LEU A 191 -12.09 2.11 4.73
C LEU A 191 -12.59 3.56 4.56
N ASP A 192 -13.83 3.85 4.96
CA ASP A 192 -14.37 5.22 4.91
C ASP A 192 -13.53 6.21 5.74
N SER A 193 -13.03 5.76 6.89
CA SER A 193 -12.18 6.57 7.76
C SER A 193 -10.80 6.82 7.14
N ILE A 194 -10.25 5.84 6.42
CA ILE A 194 -9.01 5.96 5.65
C ILE A 194 -9.20 6.92 4.47
N VAL A 195 -10.31 6.81 3.74
CA VAL A 195 -10.68 7.75 2.67
C VAL A 195 -10.75 9.17 3.19
N ASN A 196 -11.39 9.39 4.34
CA ASN A 196 -11.47 10.71 4.96
C ASN A 196 -10.08 11.28 5.31
N CYS A 197 -9.11 10.45 5.71
CA CYS A 197 -7.73 10.90 5.93
C CYS A 197 -7.09 11.41 4.63
N VAL A 198 -7.22 10.65 3.54
CA VAL A 198 -6.65 11.01 2.24
C VAL A 198 -7.36 12.24 1.64
N CYS A 199 -8.66 12.37 1.84
CA CYS A 199 -9.47 13.51 1.41
C CYS A 199 -9.31 14.76 2.32
N SER A 200 -8.54 14.69 3.41
CA SER A 200 -8.40 15.79 4.36
C SER A 200 -7.57 16.96 3.81
N SER A 201 -7.81 18.15 4.35
CA SER A 201 -6.95 19.32 4.08
C SER A 201 -5.51 19.11 4.55
N TYR A 202 -5.29 18.27 5.58
CA TYR A 202 -3.97 17.95 6.09
C TYR A 202 -3.15 17.14 5.09
N PHE A 203 -3.77 16.15 4.43
CA PHE A 203 -3.14 15.41 3.34
C PHE A 203 -2.62 16.37 2.25
N VAL A 204 -3.48 17.26 1.77
CA VAL A 204 -3.12 18.28 0.76
C VAL A 204 -1.98 19.16 1.27
N SER A 205 -2.03 19.60 2.53
CA SER A 205 -1.01 20.47 3.10
C SER A 205 0.37 19.80 3.19
N MET A 206 0.43 18.51 3.56
CA MET A 206 1.68 17.77 3.74
C MET A 206 2.44 17.58 2.42
N PHE A 207 1.73 17.53 1.29
CA PHE A 207 2.32 17.31 -0.04
C PHE A 207 2.33 18.56 -0.91
N LYS A 208 2.04 19.74 -0.36
CA LYS A 208 2.10 21.00 -1.11
C LYS A 208 3.53 21.34 -1.59
N HIS A 209 4.54 21.01 -0.81
CA HIS A 209 5.96 21.36 -1.02
C HIS A 209 6.88 20.14 -1.23
N ILE A 210 6.45 19.14 -2.01
CA ILE A 210 7.20 17.87 -2.17
C ILE A 210 8.60 18.01 -2.78
N THR A 211 8.85 19.07 -3.55
CA THR A 211 10.14 19.33 -4.19
C THR A 211 11.26 19.58 -3.18
N GLU A 212 10.91 19.96 -1.96
CA GLU A 212 11.84 20.25 -0.87
C GLU A 212 12.08 19.02 0.03
N LEU A 213 11.39 17.90 -0.22
CA LEU A 213 11.49 16.69 0.60
C LEU A 213 12.68 15.81 0.19
N GLU A 214 13.59 15.60 1.14
CA GLU A 214 14.67 14.60 1.03
C GLU A 214 14.21 13.20 1.42
N LYS A 215 13.29 13.10 2.39
CA LYS A 215 12.67 11.87 2.88
C LYS A 215 11.24 12.13 3.34
N LEU A 216 10.41 11.10 3.36
CA LEU A 216 9.10 11.14 4.00
C LEU A 216 9.27 10.93 5.49
N ASN A 217 8.57 11.70 6.31
CA ASN A 217 8.38 11.37 7.73
C ASN A 217 7.33 10.26 7.89
N GLU A 218 7.11 9.83 9.13
CA GLU A 218 6.22 8.72 9.47
C GLU A 218 4.77 9.03 9.10
N GLY A 219 4.28 10.25 9.35
CA GLY A 219 2.93 10.67 8.99
C GLY A 219 2.70 10.76 7.48
N GLN A 220 3.68 11.28 6.73
CA GLN A 220 3.67 11.29 5.27
C GLN A 220 3.70 9.87 4.71
N THR A 221 4.52 8.98 5.28
CA THR A 221 4.60 7.57 4.90
C THR A 221 3.27 6.87 5.14
N PHE A 222 2.66 7.08 6.31
CA PHE A 222 1.35 6.53 6.65
C PHE A 222 0.27 6.96 5.65
N LEU A 223 0.14 8.27 5.40
CA LEU A 223 -0.87 8.80 4.49
C LEU A 223 -0.63 8.40 3.04
N LEU A 224 0.63 8.47 2.57
CA LEU A 224 0.98 8.21 1.19
C LEU A 224 1.05 6.72 0.89
N ASP A 225 1.83 5.94 1.64
CA ASP A 225 2.08 4.54 1.32
C ASP A 225 0.97 3.65 1.86
N THR A 226 0.41 3.92 3.04
CA THR A 226 -0.51 2.96 3.66
C THR A 226 -1.96 3.26 3.34
N CYS A 227 -2.42 4.48 3.59
CA CYS A 227 -3.80 4.84 3.30
C CYS A 227 -4.12 4.72 1.81
N THR A 228 -3.26 5.23 0.92
CA THR A 228 -3.56 5.16 -0.51
C THR A 228 -3.46 3.73 -1.08
N ASN A 229 -2.51 2.91 -0.64
CA ASN A 229 -2.45 1.51 -1.08
C ASN A 229 -3.67 0.72 -0.61
N TYR A 230 -4.14 0.99 0.60
CA TYR A 230 -5.36 0.39 1.12
C TYR A 230 -6.57 0.71 0.23
N ILE A 231 -6.73 2.00 -0.14
CA ILE A 231 -7.79 2.45 -1.05
C ILE A 231 -7.66 1.78 -2.43
N SER A 232 -6.48 1.85 -3.05
CA SER A 232 -6.24 1.30 -4.39
C SER A 232 -6.46 -0.22 -4.45
N TRP A 233 -6.23 -0.95 -3.35
CA TRP A 233 -6.51 -2.38 -3.30
C TRP A 233 -8.00 -2.69 -3.24
N HIS A 234 -8.76 -1.98 -2.40
CA HIS A 234 -10.22 -2.16 -2.30
C HIS A 234 -10.96 -1.76 -3.58
N ASP A 235 -10.38 -0.83 -4.34
CA ASP A 235 -10.91 -0.40 -5.62
C ASP A 235 -11.01 -1.55 -6.64
N ALA A 236 -10.06 -2.49 -6.62
CA ALA A 236 -10.09 -3.68 -7.48
C ALA A 236 -11.26 -4.64 -7.19
N GLY A 237 -12.00 -4.46 -6.09
CA GLY A 237 -13.13 -5.31 -5.68
C GLY A 237 -14.46 -4.58 -5.39
N ARG A 238 -14.45 -3.26 -5.16
CA ARG A 238 -15.63 -2.45 -4.78
C ARG A 238 -15.85 -1.16 -5.57
N TYR A 239 -14.97 -0.89 -6.54
CA TYR A 239 -14.96 0.04 -7.66
C TYR A 239 -15.72 1.40 -7.65
N ASN A 240 -16.91 1.58 -7.07
CA ASN A 240 -17.72 2.77 -7.36
C ASN A 240 -17.63 3.91 -6.34
N ASP A 241 -17.84 3.69 -5.04
CA ASP A 241 -18.12 4.85 -4.15
C ASP A 241 -16.84 5.51 -3.59
N THR A 242 -15.88 4.70 -3.17
CA THR A 242 -14.62 5.12 -2.54
C THR A 242 -13.78 6.01 -3.47
N CYS A 243 -13.59 5.58 -4.72
CA CYS A 243 -12.78 6.32 -5.69
C CYS A 243 -13.46 7.56 -6.23
N VAL A 244 -14.79 7.56 -6.35
CA VAL A 244 -15.55 8.76 -6.70
C VAL A 244 -15.34 9.85 -5.63
N ALA A 245 -15.38 9.51 -4.34
CA ALA A 245 -15.15 10.47 -3.26
C ALA A 245 -13.72 11.07 -3.31
N VAL A 246 -12.70 10.22 -3.46
CA VAL A 246 -11.30 10.66 -3.54
C VAL A 246 -11.06 11.55 -4.76
N ARG A 247 -11.53 11.13 -5.95
CA ARG A 247 -11.37 11.92 -7.19
C ARG A 247 -12.10 13.25 -7.10
N THR A 248 -13.35 13.26 -6.63
CA THR A 248 -14.15 14.49 -6.47
C THR A 248 -13.46 15.49 -5.55
N THR A 249 -12.79 15.01 -4.50
CA THR A 249 -12.14 15.88 -3.51
C THR A 249 -10.75 16.36 -3.97
N LEU A 250 -9.95 15.47 -4.56
CA LEU A 250 -8.52 15.72 -4.74
C LEU A 250 -8.10 16.00 -6.19
N LEU A 251 -8.87 15.59 -7.20
CA LEU A 251 -8.38 15.60 -8.59
C LEU A 251 -8.06 17.00 -9.11
N ASN A 252 -8.92 17.99 -8.85
CA ASN A 252 -8.66 19.37 -9.24
C ASN A 252 -7.40 19.93 -8.54
N THR A 253 -7.34 19.76 -7.21
CA THR A 253 -6.19 20.19 -6.39
C THR A 253 -4.90 19.55 -6.88
N PHE A 254 -4.92 18.25 -7.16
CA PHE A 254 -3.80 17.51 -7.70
C PHE A 254 -3.42 18.01 -9.09
N THR A 255 -4.37 18.21 -10.00
CA THR A 255 -4.12 18.69 -11.36
C THR A 255 -3.49 20.09 -11.37
N CYS A 256 -3.96 21.00 -10.52
CA CYS A 256 -3.37 22.33 -10.36
C CYS A 256 -1.95 22.26 -9.76
N TRP A 257 -1.77 21.43 -8.75
CA TRP A 257 -0.46 21.23 -8.11
C TRP A 257 0.54 20.58 -9.06
N PHE A 258 0.11 19.53 -9.78
CA PHE A 258 0.91 18.78 -10.73
C PHE A 258 1.47 19.70 -11.80
N GLN A 259 0.66 20.61 -12.34
CA GLN A 259 1.10 21.63 -13.28
C GLN A 259 2.33 22.41 -12.80
N ASN A 260 2.31 22.89 -11.55
CA ASN A 260 3.40 23.69 -10.98
C ASN A 260 4.68 22.85 -10.83
N GLN A 261 4.54 21.58 -10.46
CA GLN A 261 5.68 20.66 -10.31
C GLN A 261 6.29 20.30 -11.67
N LEU A 262 5.47 20.09 -12.70
CA LEU A 262 5.94 19.75 -14.05
C LEU A 262 6.82 20.83 -14.65
N LEU A 263 6.48 22.11 -14.46
CA LEU A 263 7.30 23.23 -14.95
C LEU A 263 8.72 23.25 -14.36
N SER A 264 8.93 22.54 -13.25
CA SER A 264 10.18 22.50 -12.49
C SER A 264 10.81 21.10 -12.48
N PHE A 265 10.49 20.22 -13.45
CA PHE A 265 10.79 18.79 -13.34
C PHE A 265 12.27 18.46 -13.07
N HIS A 266 13.20 19.28 -13.58
CA HIS A 266 14.64 19.14 -13.31
C HIS A 266 15.03 19.23 -11.83
N LYS A 267 14.16 19.79 -10.98
CA LYS A 267 14.36 19.94 -9.53
C LYS A 267 13.67 18.84 -8.72
N LEU A 268 13.01 17.87 -9.38
CA LEU A 268 12.29 16.83 -8.65
C LEU A 268 13.26 15.85 -7.99
N SER A 269 13.10 15.65 -6.68
CA SER A 269 13.77 14.58 -5.95
C SER A 269 13.12 13.22 -6.25
N LYS A 270 13.81 12.11 -5.95
CA LYS A 270 13.22 10.76 -6.04
C LYS A 270 11.97 10.62 -5.17
N VAL A 271 11.95 11.31 -4.01
CA VAL A 271 10.78 11.33 -3.11
C VAL A 271 9.62 12.07 -3.76
N ALA A 272 9.87 13.23 -4.38
CA ALA A 272 8.84 13.95 -5.12
C ALA A 272 8.22 13.10 -6.24
N ILE A 273 9.06 12.39 -7.02
CA ILE A 273 8.59 11.47 -8.07
C ILE A 273 7.77 10.31 -7.49
N LYS A 274 8.19 9.73 -6.35
CA LYS A 274 7.42 8.70 -5.64
C LYS A 274 6.03 9.22 -5.24
N VAL A 275 5.95 10.41 -4.65
CA VAL A 275 4.68 11.03 -4.24
C VAL A 275 3.76 11.22 -5.44
N ILE A 276 4.28 11.78 -6.53
CA ILE A 276 3.53 11.94 -7.79
C ILE A 276 3.01 10.60 -8.28
N GLY A 277 3.87 9.58 -8.34
CA GLY A 277 3.49 8.25 -8.81
C GLY A 277 2.37 7.62 -7.98
N GLN A 278 2.49 7.69 -6.65
CA GLN A 278 1.48 7.11 -5.75
C GLN A 278 0.13 7.84 -5.86
N LEU A 279 0.14 9.18 -5.89
CA LEU A 279 -1.08 9.98 -6.07
C LEU A 279 -1.76 9.69 -7.40
N CYS A 280 -0.99 9.50 -8.47
CA CYS A 280 -1.54 9.10 -9.76
C CYS A 280 -2.15 7.69 -9.70
N ILE A 281 -1.56 6.74 -8.98
CA ILE A 281 -2.16 5.42 -8.78
C ILE A 281 -3.49 5.54 -8.02
N THR A 282 -3.57 6.37 -6.99
CA THR A 282 -4.82 6.58 -6.22
C THR A 282 -5.91 7.24 -7.04
N LEU A 283 -5.56 8.27 -7.82
CA LEU A 283 -6.54 9.07 -8.56
C LEU A 283 -6.94 8.40 -9.88
N ILE A 284 -5.98 7.78 -10.57
CA ILE A 284 -6.13 7.21 -11.93
C ILE A 284 -6.15 5.68 -11.90
N GLY A 285 -5.20 5.07 -11.16
CA GLY A 285 -4.80 3.65 -11.22
C GLY A 285 -5.83 2.62 -10.75
N GLY A 286 -7.00 3.07 -10.28
CA GLY A 286 -8.21 2.26 -10.15
C GLY A 286 -8.76 1.69 -11.46
N ASN A 287 -8.37 2.31 -12.57
CA ASN A 287 -8.65 1.96 -13.95
C ASN A 287 -10.05 1.44 -14.25
N ALA A 288 -10.88 2.44 -14.53
CA ALA A 288 -11.65 2.58 -15.75
C ALA A 288 -11.85 1.29 -16.55
N SER A 289 -12.98 0.65 -16.29
CA SER A 289 -13.64 -0.13 -17.33
C SER A 289 -13.85 0.77 -18.57
N ASP A 290 -13.86 0.17 -19.77
CA ASP A 290 -14.32 0.86 -20.99
C ASP A 290 -15.73 1.46 -20.83
N GLU A 291 -16.47 0.99 -19.83
CA GLU A 291 -17.83 1.38 -19.44
C GLU A 291 -17.89 2.56 -18.46
N GLU A 292 -16.78 3.01 -17.87
CA GLU A 292 -16.82 4.12 -16.91
C GLU A 292 -17.10 5.46 -17.63
N ILE A 293 -18.13 6.15 -17.17
CA ILE A 293 -18.52 7.49 -17.65
C ILE A 293 -18.21 8.49 -16.54
N PHE A 294 -17.16 9.28 -16.72
CA PHE A 294 -16.83 10.36 -15.78
C PHE A 294 -17.83 11.50 -15.87
N SER A 295 -18.11 12.15 -14.74
CA SER A 295 -18.79 13.44 -14.75
C SER A 295 -17.95 14.48 -15.51
N GLN A 296 -18.61 15.47 -16.11
CA GLN A 296 -17.93 16.51 -16.89
C GLN A 296 -16.78 17.21 -16.14
N PRO A 297 -16.90 17.60 -14.85
CA PRO A 297 -15.79 18.22 -14.13
C PRO A 297 -14.57 17.29 -13.97
N ILE A 298 -14.80 16.03 -13.61
CA ILE A 298 -13.73 15.02 -13.46
C ILE A 298 -13.04 14.79 -14.81
N ARG A 299 -13.82 14.67 -15.89
CA ARG A 299 -13.33 14.53 -17.25
C ARG A 299 -12.43 15.70 -17.65
N GLU A 300 -12.85 16.93 -17.39
CA GLU A 300 -12.07 18.13 -17.71
C GLU A 300 -10.73 18.16 -16.99
N ASP A 301 -10.68 17.76 -15.73
CA ASP A 301 -9.43 17.70 -14.98
C ASP A 301 -8.48 16.61 -15.52
N TYR A 302 -8.99 15.45 -15.93
CA TYR A 302 -8.17 14.45 -16.62
C TYR A 302 -7.65 14.95 -17.98
N CYS A 303 -8.48 15.65 -18.76
CA CYS A 303 -8.05 16.28 -20.01
C CYS A 303 -6.90 17.28 -19.78
N LYS A 304 -7.01 18.13 -18.74
CA LYS A 304 -5.91 19.04 -18.34
C LYS A 304 -4.65 18.27 -17.96
N MET A 305 -4.78 17.18 -17.21
CA MET A 305 -3.65 16.33 -16.83
C MET A 305 -2.99 15.70 -18.06
N ILE A 306 -3.75 15.22 -19.04
CA ILE A 306 -3.23 14.68 -20.31
C ILE A 306 -2.43 15.75 -21.05
N ASP A 307 -2.95 16.98 -21.14
CA ASP A 307 -2.28 18.09 -21.80
C ASP A 307 -0.97 18.48 -21.10
N GLN A 308 -0.99 18.50 -19.78
CA GLN A 308 0.18 18.73 -18.93
C GLN A 308 1.25 17.65 -19.13
N ILE A 309 0.86 16.36 -19.11
CA ILE A 309 1.76 15.22 -19.40
C ILE A 309 2.36 15.35 -20.81
N SER A 310 1.55 15.70 -21.81
CA SER A 310 2.02 15.92 -23.18
C SER A 310 3.08 17.00 -23.26
N SER A 311 2.82 18.14 -22.63
CA SER A 311 3.70 19.31 -22.64
C SER A 311 5.04 19.00 -21.98
N ILE A 312 5.03 18.33 -20.83
CA ILE A 312 6.28 18.00 -20.13
C ILE A 312 7.09 16.95 -20.88
N LEU A 313 6.45 15.92 -21.43
CA LEU A 313 7.13 14.92 -22.24
C LEU A 313 7.77 15.56 -23.49
N ASN A 314 7.07 16.50 -24.13
CA ASN A 314 7.60 17.27 -25.25
C ASN A 314 8.81 18.13 -24.85
N THR A 315 8.82 18.65 -23.62
CA THR A 315 9.96 19.40 -23.08
C THR A 315 11.16 18.48 -22.82
N ILE A 316 10.93 17.32 -22.22
CA ILE A 316 11.97 16.34 -21.89
C ILE A 316 12.68 15.83 -23.14
N ILE A 317 11.94 15.49 -24.22
CA ILE A 317 12.57 14.97 -25.45
C ILE A 317 13.46 15.99 -26.17
N ASN A 318 13.32 17.28 -25.85
CA ASN A 318 14.14 18.35 -26.42
C ASN A 318 15.36 18.68 -25.52
N CYS A 319 15.53 17.99 -24.39
CA CYS A 319 16.71 18.12 -23.56
C CYS A 319 17.93 17.45 -24.23
N GLU A 320 19.10 18.07 -24.13
CA GLU A 320 20.35 17.53 -24.69
C GLU A 320 20.74 16.19 -24.04
N THR A 321 20.49 16.06 -22.74
CA THR A 321 20.78 14.85 -21.95
C THR A 321 19.60 14.50 -21.05
N ILE A 322 19.32 13.21 -20.90
CA ILE A 322 18.28 12.69 -20.02
C ILE A 322 18.95 11.84 -18.94
N ASP A 323 18.97 12.36 -17.71
CA ASP A 323 19.55 11.68 -16.55
C ASP A 323 18.62 10.58 -15.97
N GLU A 324 19.14 9.79 -15.04
CA GLU A 324 18.39 8.68 -14.43
C GLU A 324 17.15 9.14 -13.64
N ILE A 325 17.20 10.31 -12.99
CA ILE A 325 16.05 10.84 -12.24
C ILE A 325 14.92 11.19 -13.22
N THR A 326 15.27 11.83 -14.34
CA THR A 326 14.35 12.15 -15.42
C THR A 326 13.79 10.89 -16.05
N LYS A 327 14.59 9.83 -16.24
CA LYS A 327 14.07 8.52 -16.69
C LYS A 327 13.05 7.95 -15.72
N VAL A 328 13.33 7.93 -14.41
CA VAL A 328 12.37 7.47 -13.38
C VAL A 328 11.08 8.29 -13.44
N PHE A 329 11.18 9.60 -13.65
CA PHE A 329 10.02 10.45 -13.82
C PHE A 329 9.22 10.12 -15.08
N ILE A 330 9.87 9.91 -16.23
CA ILE A 330 9.22 9.48 -17.48
C ILE A 330 8.49 8.14 -17.27
N ARG A 331 9.09 7.17 -16.55
CA ARG A 331 8.42 5.89 -16.23
C ARG A 331 7.06 6.13 -15.55
N VAL A 332 7.03 7.01 -14.55
CA VAL A 332 5.79 7.40 -13.84
C VAL A 332 4.79 8.06 -14.79
N LEU A 333 5.22 9.07 -15.57
CA LEU A 333 4.35 9.76 -16.52
C LEU A 333 3.76 8.81 -17.58
N ALA A 334 4.58 7.91 -18.11
CA ALA A 334 4.15 6.93 -19.11
C ALA A 334 3.15 5.92 -18.54
N GLN A 335 3.36 5.45 -17.30
CA GLN A 335 2.41 4.58 -16.61
C GLN A 335 1.08 5.29 -16.34
N ASN A 336 1.11 6.57 -15.96
CA ASN A 336 -0.09 7.37 -15.72
C ASN A 336 -0.86 7.60 -17.02
N LEU A 337 -0.16 7.96 -18.10
CA LEU A 337 -0.76 8.13 -19.41
C LEU A 337 -1.39 6.83 -19.90
N TYR A 338 -0.74 5.69 -19.69
CA TYR A 338 -1.34 4.38 -19.98
C TYR A 338 -2.63 4.14 -19.19
N SER A 339 -2.63 4.43 -17.90
CA SER A 339 -3.84 4.27 -17.06
C SER A 339 -5.00 5.13 -17.58
N LEU A 340 -4.72 6.37 -18.02
CA LEU A 340 -5.72 7.25 -18.64
C LEU A 340 -6.27 6.73 -19.98
N THR A 341 -5.58 5.80 -20.67
CA THR A 341 -6.12 5.16 -21.88
C THR A 341 -7.15 4.07 -21.59
N MET A 342 -7.35 3.66 -20.33
CA MET A 342 -8.27 2.57 -19.99
C MET A 342 -9.76 2.92 -20.18
N THR A 343 -10.12 4.20 -20.14
CA THR A 343 -11.48 4.70 -20.48
C THR A 343 -11.59 5.08 -21.95
N ASN A 344 -12.70 4.74 -22.62
CA ASN A 344 -12.92 5.08 -24.03
C ASN A 344 -12.90 6.59 -24.34
N ASP A 345 -13.52 7.40 -23.48
CA ASP A 345 -13.60 8.85 -23.67
C ASP A 345 -12.22 9.54 -23.57
N LEU A 346 -11.47 9.26 -22.49
CA LEU A 346 -10.11 9.78 -22.33
C LEU A 346 -9.14 9.25 -23.40
N ARG A 347 -9.27 7.98 -23.80
CA ARG A 347 -8.52 7.40 -24.93
C ARG A 347 -8.79 8.16 -26.22
N THR A 348 -10.05 8.48 -26.50
CA THR A 348 -10.45 9.26 -27.68
C THR A 348 -9.85 10.65 -27.61
N TYR A 349 -9.89 11.30 -26.45
CA TYR A 349 -9.24 12.59 -26.23
C TYR A 349 -7.73 12.53 -26.51
N ILE A 350 -7.01 11.53 -25.99
CA ILE A 350 -5.58 11.32 -26.24
C ILE A 350 -5.30 11.20 -27.75
N LYS A 351 -6.15 10.50 -28.52
CA LYS A 351 -6.01 10.39 -29.99
C LYS A 351 -6.12 11.73 -30.70
N THR A 352 -6.89 12.68 -30.16
CA THR A 352 -7.00 14.04 -30.74
C THR A 352 -5.76 14.88 -30.49
N LYS A 353 -4.94 14.52 -29.50
CA LYS A 353 -3.66 15.18 -29.25
C LYS A 353 -2.63 14.59 -30.19
N HIS A 354 -1.72 15.41 -30.72
CA HIS A 354 -0.58 14.97 -31.54
C HIS A 354 0.46 14.17 -30.72
N MET A 355 0.01 13.21 -29.91
CA MET A 355 0.80 12.41 -28.99
C MET A 355 1.54 11.26 -29.68
N ILE A 356 1.03 10.69 -30.75
CA ILE A 356 1.69 9.54 -31.42
C ILE A 356 3.14 9.87 -31.81
N PRO A 357 3.44 10.97 -32.52
CA PRO A 357 4.82 11.33 -32.86
C PRO A 357 5.69 11.57 -31.62
N LEU A 358 5.13 12.17 -30.57
CA LEU A 358 5.82 12.41 -29.30
C LEU A 358 6.21 11.09 -28.62
N LEU A 359 5.25 10.17 -28.48
CA LEU A 359 5.44 8.85 -27.89
C LEU A 359 6.49 8.04 -28.66
N LEU A 360 6.46 8.07 -30.00
CA LEU A 360 7.49 7.40 -30.83
C LEU A 360 8.90 7.99 -30.65
N LYS A 361 9.03 9.29 -30.33
CA LYS A 361 10.33 9.86 -29.97
C LYS A 361 10.81 9.35 -28.62
N ILE A 362 9.91 9.24 -27.64
CA ILE A 362 10.22 8.76 -26.28
C ILE A 362 10.70 7.30 -26.30
N THR A 363 10.21 6.45 -27.22
CA THR A 363 10.67 5.05 -27.32
C THR A 363 12.14 4.90 -27.72
N ASN A 364 12.79 5.99 -28.16
CA ASN A 364 14.22 5.99 -28.45
C ASN A 364 15.08 6.15 -27.19
N ILE A 365 14.48 6.48 -26.04
CA ILE A 365 15.19 6.48 -24.75
C ILE A 365 15.52 5.02 -24.38
N GLU A 366 16.79 4.75 -24.09
CA GLU A 366 17.29 3.43 -23.69
C GLU A 366 16.87 3.10 -22.24
N ASP A 367 15.61 2.67 -22.11
CA ASP A 367 15.00 2.24 -20.86
C ASP A 367 13.80 1.32 -21.16
N GLU A 368 13.90 0.05 -20.77
CA GLU A 368 12.86 -0.95 -21.08
C GLU A 368 11.52 -0.65 -20.42
N THR A 369 11.51 -0.04 -19.23
CA THR A 369 10.28 0.29 -18.51
C THR A 369 9.55 1.46 -19.17
N ILE A 370 10.29 2.49 -19.59
CA ILE A 370 9.74 3.58 -20.39
C ILE A 370 9.16 3.02 -21.69
N GLN A 371 9.95 2.26 -22.44
CA GLN A 371 9.53 1.67 -23.71
C GLN A 371 8.27 0.83 -23.53
N PHE A 372 8.22 -0.04 -22.52
CA PHE A 372 7.06 -0.86 -22.20
C PHE A 372 5.79 -0.03 -21.99
N HIS A 373 5.81 0.97 -21.09
CA HIS A 373 4.63 1.79 -20.83
C HIS A 373 4.19 2.60 -22.04
N ILE A 374 5.14 3.17 -22.79
CA ILE A 374 4.83 3.94 -24.00
C ILE A 374 4.23 3.05 -25.09
N TYR A 375 4.75 1.84 -25.29
CA TYR A 375 4.16 0.91 -26.25
C TYR A 375 2.75 0.49 -25.85
N ARG A 376 2.44 0.38 -24.55
CA ARG A 376 1.06 0.12 -24.09
C ARG A 376 0.11 1.28 -24.36
N VAL A 377 0.57 2.53 -24.23
CA VAL A 377 -0.21 3.71 -24.66
C VAL A 377 -0.46 3.65 -26.17
N LEU A 378 0.60 3.46 -26.97
CA LEU A 378 0.52 3.38 -28.43
C LEU A 378 -0.44 2.26 -28.87
N ALA A 379 -0.34 1.08 -28.25
CA ALA A 379 -1.22 -0.05 -28.54
C ALA A 379 -2.69 0.26 -28.23
N SER A 380 -2.94 1.08 -27.21
CA SER A 380 -4.30 1.48 -26.82
C SER A 380 -4.89 2.52 -27.77
N ILE A 381 -4.06 3.40 -28.38
CA ILE A 381 -4.57 4.52 -29.20
C ILE A 381 -4.48 4.27 -30.72
N MET A 382 -3.56 3.44 -31.19
CA MET A 382 -3.34 3.11 -32.60
C MET A 382 -4.12 1.86 -33.02
N THR A 383 -4.32 1.63 -34.33
CA THR A 383 -4.85 0.35 -34.83
C THR A 383 -3.77 -0.74 -34.85
N GLU A 384 -4.14 -2.00 -35.06
CA GLU A 384 -3.16 -3.10 -35.19
C GLU A 384 -2.30 -2.93 -36.46
N GLU A 385 -2.89 -2.47 -37.56
CA GLU A 385 -2.18 -2.20 -38.81
C GLU A 385 -1.13 -1.10 -38.62
N ASP A 386 -1.50 0.00 -37.94
CA ASP A 386 -0.56 1.08 -37.64
C ASP A 386 0.65 0.58 -36.83
N LEU A 387 0.44 -0.31 -35.86
CA LEU A 387 1.53 -0.88 -35.05
C LEU A 387 2.47 -1.77 -35.88
N LYS A 388 1.92 -2.56 -36.81
CA LYS A 388 2.70 -3.44 -37.70
C LYS A 388 3.60 -2.65 -38.65
N THR A 389 3.21 -1.42 -38.99
CA THR A 389 4.02 -0.53 -39.85
C THR A 389 5.15 0.20 -39.12
N LEU A 390 5.21 0.12 -37.78
CA LEU A 390 6.33 0.67 -37.02
C LEU A 390 7.61 -0.14 -37.31
N THR A 391 8.70 0.58 -37.62
CA THR A 391 10.03 0.02 -37.93
C THR A 391 10.60 -0.87 -36.83
N ASN A 392 10.10 -0.76 -35.59
CA ASN A 392 10.58 -1.47 -34.41
C ASN A 392 9.58 -2.51 -33.87
N SER A 393 8.64 -3.00 -34.67
CA SER A 393 7.59 -3.94 -34.25
C SER A 393 8.13 -5.21 -33.54
N THR A 394 9.27 -5.75 -33.98
CA THR A 394 9.94 -6.88 -33.31
C THR A 394 10.49 -6.50 -31.93
N LYS A 395 11.06 -5.30 -31.77
CA LYS A 395 11.54 -4.79 -30.47
C LYS A 395 10.36 -4.60 -29.51
N ILE A 396 9.22 -4.10 -29.99
CA ILE A 396 7.98 -3.98 -29.22
C ILE A 396 7.54 -5.35 -28.70
N ALA A 397 7.42 -6.33 -29.60
CA ALA A 397 7.01 -7.69 -29.24
C ALA A 397 7.96 -8.31 -28.19
N ASN A 398 9.28 -8.13 -28.34
CA ASN A 398 10.26 -8.64 -27.39
C ASN A 398 10.15 -8.00 -26.00
N VAL A 399 9.90 -6.68 -25.92
CA VAL A 399 9.65 -6.01 -24.63
C VAL A 399 8.39 -6.55 -23.97
N PHE A 400 7.28 -6.71 -24.71
CA PHE A 400 6.05 -7.31 -24.18
C PHE A 400 6.25 -8.77 -23.73
N LEU A 401 6.96 -9.57 -24.52
CA LEU A 401 7.27 -10.97 -24.18
C LEU A 401 8.15 -11.09 -22.94
N GLY A 402 9.18 -10.24 -22.79
CA GLY A 402 10.02 -10.22 -21.60
C GLY A 402 9.21 -9.94 -20.33
N PHE A 403 8.30 -8.96 -20.37
CA PHE A 403 7.39 -8.69 -19.26
C PHE A 403 6.38 -9.83 -19.02
N LEU A 404 5.87 -10.50 -20.07
CA LEU A 404 4.96 -11.63 -19.93
C LEU A 404 5.63 -12.84 -19.29
N ILE A 405 6.85 -13.19 -19.73
CA ILE A 405 7.64 -14.29 -19.16
C ILE A 405 7.88 -14.05 -17.66
N ASN A 406 8.22 -12.82 -17.27
CA ASN A 406 8.42 -12.47 -15.87
C ASN A 406 7.14 -12.49 -15.01
N LEU A 407 5.96 -12.53 -15.63
CA LEU A 407 4.66 -12.54 -14.93
C LEU A 407 4.01 -13.92 -14.85
N ILE A 408 4.43 -14.88 -15.69
CA ILE A 408 3.80 -16.22 -15.76
C ILE A 408 3.97 -17.03 -14.47
N ASP A 409 5.04 -16.79 -13.72
CA ASP A 409 5.35 -17.55 -12.49
C ASP A 409 4.85 -16.88 -11.19
N ASP A 410 4.20 -15.71 -11.27
CA ASP A 410 3.71 -14.97 -10.09
C ASP A 410 2.17 -14.87 -10.08
N SER A 411 1.53 -15.84 -9.40
CA SER A 411 0.08 -15.89 -9.22
C SER A 411 -0.49 -14.70 -8.45
N SER A 412 0.33 -13.89 -7.76
CA SER A 412 -0.11 -12.67 -7.08
C SER A 412 -0.28 -11.47 -8.02
N MET A 413 0.14 -11.59 -9.29
CA MET A 413 0.18 -10.50 -10.28
C MET A 413 -0.92 -10.59 -11.36
N ILE A 414 -1.96 -11.39 -11.15
CA ILE A 414 -3.09 -11.60 -12.10
C ILE A 414 -3.67 -10.28 -12.67
N PRO A 415 -3.87 -9.19 -11.90
CA PRO A 415 -4.34 -7.91 -12.45
C PRO A 415 -3.35 -7.26 -13.44
N ARG A 416 -2.04 -7.41 -13.20
CA ARG A 416 -0.99 -6.92 -14.11
C ARG A 416 -0.96 -7.75 -15.39
N PHE A 417 -1.17 -9.06 -15.28
CA PHE A 417 -1.31 -9.97 -16.42
C PHE A 417 -2.55 -9.61 -17.27
N HIS A 418 -3.71 -9.36 -16.66
CA HIS A 418 -4.92 -8.92 -17.36
C HIS A 418 -4.70 -7.61 -18.14
N ASN A 419 -4.08 -6.60 -17.50
CA ASN A 419 -3.78 -5.31 -18.13
C ASN A 419 -2.73 -5.43 -19.26
N LEU A 420 -1.81 -6.39 -19.17
CA LEU A 420 -0.85 -6.70 -20.22
C LEU A 420 -1.56 -7.31 -21.45
N LEU A 421 -2.43 -8.28 -21.23
CA LEU A 421 -3.19 -8.94 -22.30
C LEU A 421 -4.14 -7.98 -23.03
N ARG A 422 -4.79 -7.08 -22.30
CA ARG A 422 -5.62 -6.01 -22.90
C ARG A 422 -4.80 -5.12 -23.84
N SER A 423 -3.56 -4.81 -23.48
CA SER A 423 -2.64 -4.02 -24.32
C SER A 423 -2.26 -4.75 -25.61
N LEU A 424 -2.28 -6.08 -25.62
CA LEU A 424 -1.98 -6.90 -26.81
C LEU A 424 -3.19 -7.09 -27.74
N LYS A 425 -4.35 -6.49 -27.43
CA LYS A 425 -5.62 -6.64 -28.18
C LYS A 425 -6.05 -8.11 -28.36
N SER A 426 -5.53 -9.01 -27.52
CA SER A 426 -5.86 -10.43 -27.60
C SER A 426 -7.29 -10.66 -27.10
N LYS A 427 -8.14 -11.31 -27.90
CA LYS A 427 -9.38 -11.91 -27.41
C LYS A 427 -9.02 -13.20 -26.68
N LEU A 428 -8.85 -13.15 -25.37
CA LEU A 428 -8.66 -14.37 -24.57
C LEU A 428 -10.02 -14.96 -24.20
N ASN A 429 -10.21 -16.24 -24.57
CA ASN A 429 -11.36 -17.01 -24.16
C ASN A 429 -11.09 -17.59 -22.76
N PHE A 430 -11.58 -16.90 -21.73
CA PHE A 430 -11.23 -17.14 -20.32
C PHE A 430 -11.68 -18.50 -19.77
N ASP A 431 -12.57 -19.20 -20.46
CA ASP A 431 -13.02 -20.55 -20.10
C ASP A 431 -11.87 -21.57 -20.07
N LEU A 432 -10.77 -21.32 -20.79
CA LEU A 432 -9.59 -22.19 -20.81
C LEU A 432 -8.63 -21.99 -19.61
N LEU A 433 -8.64 -20.82 -18.96
CA LEU A 433 -7.79 -20.54 -17.79
C LEU A 433 -8.45 -20.98 -16.48
N ARG A 434 -9.79 -20.97 -16.41
CA ARG A 434 -10.55 -21.48 -15.26
C ARG A 434 -10.57 -23.01 -15.15
N GLN A 435 -10.27 -23.73 -16.23
CA GLN A 435 -10.21 -25.20 -16.23
C GLN A 435 -8.91 -25.78 -15.65
N LYS A 436 -8.01 -24.94 -15.12
CA LYS A 436 -6.75 -25.36 -14.47
C LYS A 436 -6.61 -24.89 -13.00
N GLN A 437 -7.70 -24.47 -12.38
CA GLN A 437 -7.85 -24.41 -10.91
C GLN A 437 -8.77 -25.56 -10.50
#